data_AF-A0AAU4ZSD1-F1
#
_entry.id   AF-A0AAU4ZSD1-F1
#
_cell.length_a   1.000
_cell.length_b   1.000
_cell.length_c   1.000
_cell.angle_alpha   90.00
_cell.angle_beta   90.00
_cell.angle_gamma   90.00
#
_symmetry.space_group_name_H-M   'P 1'
#
loop_
_entity.id
_entity.type
_entity.pdbx_description
1 polymer ?
#
loop_
_entity_poly.entity_id
_entity_poly.type
_entity_poly.pdbx_seq_one_letter_code
_entity_poly.pdbx_strand_id
1 'polypeptide(L)'
;MYSQDSISGHRRGRPEPTAEMLAGLACLICGTDYRNAPDPEAVVVSHRDDKQLLACHGTCARMACGSVNGLDETPLPLTERVRGHRPGGS
;
A
#
# COMPACT_ATOMS: atom_id res chain seq x y z
N MET A 1 30.82 -14.43 23.66
CA MET A 1 29.45 -14.84 23.33
C MET A 1 28.57 -13.61 23.40
N TYR A 2 28.44 -12.85 22.31
CA TYR A 2 27.55 -11.69 22.25
C TYR A 2 26.26 -12.16 21.55
N SER A 3 25.18 -12.30 22.32
CA SER A 3 23.87 -12.69 21.81
C SER A 3 23.27 -11.53 21.01
N GLN A 4 23.10 -11.76 19.71
CA GLN A 4 22.44 -10.87 18.78
C GLN A 4 20.95 -11.22 18.73
N ASP A 5 20.23 -10.94 19.82
CA ASP A 5 18.78 -11.09 19.88
C ASP A 5 18.18 -9.73 20.20
N SER A 6 17.77 -8.99 19.17
CA SER A 6 16.72 -7.95 19.23
C SER A 6 16.57 -7.24 17.87
N ILE A 7 16.08 -7.95 16.86
CA ILE A 7 15.33 -7.31 15.77
C ILE A 7 13.92 -7.93 15.76
N SER A 8 13.21 -7.78 16.87
CA SER A 8 11.80 -8.15 17.00
C SER A 8 11.06 -6.99 17.64
N GLY A 9 10.93 -5.88 16.91
CA GLY A 9 10.36 -4.69 17.53
C GLY A 9 9.88 -3.62 16.58
N HIS A 10 9.21 -3.94 15.47
CA HIS A 10 8.51 -2.90 14.66
C HIS A 10 7.21 -3.36 13.95
N ARG A 11 6.57 -4.46 14.37
CA ARG A 11 5.31 -4.95 13.76
C ARG A 11 4.09 -4.97 14.70
N ARG A 12 4.09 -4.22 15.80
CA ARG A 12 2.93 -4.14 16.70
C ARG A 12 2.42 -2.70 16.75
N GLY A 13 1.32 -2.43 16.05
CA GLY A 13 0.60 -1.17 16.16
C GLY A 13 -0.01 -0.64 14.88
N ARG A 14 0.31 -1.19 13.70
CA ARG A 14 -0.36 -0.74 12.47
C ARG A 14 -1.81 -1.26 12.49
N PRO A 15 -2.82 -0.39 12.43
CA PRO A 15 -4.20 -0.82 12.28
C PRO A 15 -4.34 -1.68 11.02
N GLU A 16 -5.31 -2.59 11.02
CA GLU A 16 -5.60 -3.38 9.84
C GLU A 16 -5.87 -2.46 8.63
N PRO A 17 -5.39 -2.81 7.42
CA PRO A 17 -5.65 -2.02 6.23
C PRO A 17 -7.15 -1.88 5.97
N THR A 18 -7.61 -0.68 5.66
CA THR A 18 -9.02 -0.45 5.31
C THR A 18 -9.36 -1.09 3.96
N ALA A 19 -10.66 -1.24 3.66
CA ALA A 19 -11.11 -1.80 2.39
C ALA A 19 -10.62 -0.98 1.19
N GLU A 20 -10.52 0.34 1.34
CA GLU A 20 -9.99 1.26 0.34
C GLU A 20 -8.48 1.04 0.12
N MET A 21 -7.71 0.83 1.20
CA MET A 21 -6.28 0.50 1.09
C MET A 21 -6.08 -0.87 0.41
N LEU A 22 -6.90 -1.86 0.73
CA LEU A 22 -6.87 -3.19 0.12
C LEU A 22 -7.29 -3.18 -1.35
N ALA A 23 -8.15 -2.24 -1.75
CA ALA A 23 -8.52 -2.01 -3.14
C ALA A 23 -7.53 -1.11 -3.89
N GLY A 24 -6.45 -0.69 -3.24
CA GLY A 24 -5.47 0.23 -3.80
C GLY A 24 -6.04 1.62 -4.07
N LEU A 25 -7.16 2.01 -3.45
CA LEU A 25 -7.74 3.36 -3.59
C LEU A 25 -7.13 4.37 -2.62
N ALA A 26 -6.52 3.90 -1.54
CA ALA A 26 -5.84 4.74 -0.57
C ALA A 26 -4.39 4.26 -0.35
N CYS A 27 -3.51 5.19 -0.03
CA CYS A 27 -2.14 4.86 0.37
C CYS A 27 -2.16 4.01 1.64
N LEU A 28 -1.49 2.86 1.58
CA LEU A 28 -1.39 1.95 2.72
C LEU A 28 -0.82 2.66 3.97
N ILE A 29 0.07 3.63 3.77
CA ILE A 29 0.87 4.28 4.83
C ILE A 29 0.20 5.53 5.38
N CYS A 30 -0.12 6.51 4.54
CA CYS A 30 -0.66 7.80 4.97
C CYS A 30 -2.18 7.93 4.80
N GLY A 31 -2.86 6.94 4.22
CA GLY A 31 -4.31 6.95 4.02
C GLY A 31 -4.80 7.93 2.95
N THR A 32 -3.91 8.59 2.21
CA THR A 32 -4.31 9.49 1.11
C THR A 32 -5.19 8.76 0.11
N ASP A 33 -6.39 9.28 -0.11
CA ASP A 33 -7.32 8.79 -1.12
C ASP A 33 -6.90 9.26 -2.51
N TYR A 34 -6.54 8.32 -3.37
CA TYR A 34 -6.06 8.59 -4.72
C TYR A 34 -7.15 9.11 -5.67
N ARG A 35 -8.43 8.97 -5.30
CA ARG A 35 -9.55 9.50 -6.09
C ARG A 35 -9.69 11.01 -5.99
N ASN A 36 -9.21 11.58 -4.87
CA ASN A 36 -9.37 12.98 -4.53
C ASN A 36 -8.04 13.74 -4.50
N ALA A 37 -6.92 13.03 -4.61
CA ALA A 37 -5.60 13.64 -4.65
C ALA A 37 -5.30 14.19 -6.06
N PRO A 38 -4.71 15.38 -6.18
CA PRO A 38 -4.13 15.84 -7.44
C PRO A 38 -2.85 15.05 -7.72
N ASP A 39 -2.79 14.42 -8.89
CA ASP A 39 -1.60 13.71 -9.41
C ASP A 39 -0.88 12.77 -8.42
N PRO A 40 -1.56 11.81 -7.77
CA PRO A 40 -0.89 10.88 -6.88
C PRO A 40 -0.02 9.90 -7.66
N GLU A 41 1.30 10.04 -7.59
CA GLU A 41 2.23 9.00 -7.99
C GLU A 41 2.14 7.84 -6.99
N ALA A 42 1.24 6.90 -7.25
CA ALA A 42 1.11 5.66 -6.50
C ALA A 42 2.04 4.59 -7.10
N VAL A 43 2.71 3.82 -6.24
CA VAL A 43 3.56 2.69 -6.64
C VAL A 43 3.14 1.41 -5.92
N VAL A 44 3.33 0.27 -6.59
CA VAL A 44 3.06 -1.05 -6.01
C VAL A 44 4.13 -1.35 -4.97
N VAL A 45 3.70 -1.72 -3.75
CA VAL A 45 4.63 -2.02 -2.64
C VAL A 45 4.53 -3.44 -2.13
N SER A 46 3.42 -4.14 -2.43
CA SER A 46 3.20 -5.54 -2.10
C SER A 46 1.92 -6.05 -2.77
N HIS A 47 1.68 -7.35 -2.68
CA HIS A 47 0.46 -8.00 -3.12
C HIS A 47 -0.26 -8.66 -1.94
N ARG A 48 -1.59 -8.70 -1.99
CA ARG A 48 -2.42 -9.44 -1.06
C ARG A 48 -3.70 -9.90 -1.75
N ASP A 49 -4.03 -11.19 -1.67
CA ASP A 49 -5.25 -11.77 -2.25
C ASP A 49 -5.43 -11.38 -3.74
N ASP A 50 -4.36 -11.51 -4.52
CA ASP A 50 -4.26 -11.12 -5.94
C ASP A 50 -4.50 -9.62 -6.24
N LYS A 51 -4.49 -8.77 -5.20
CA LYS A 51 -4.62 -7.31 -5.32
C LYS A 51 -3.30 -6.61 -5.06
N GLN A 52 -3.06 -5.53 -5.80
CA GLN A 52 -1.93 -4.64 -5.59
C GLN A 52 -2.19 -3.73 -4.40
N LEU A 53 -1.29 -3.76 -3.41
CA LEU A 53 -1.25 -2.77 -2.34
C LEU A 53 -0.32 -1.63 -2.75
N LEU A 54 -0.81 -0.40 -2.61
CA LEU A 54 -0.14 0.79 -3.11
C LEU A 54 0.29 1.73 -1.98
N ALA A 55 1.34 2.49 -2.25
CA ALA A 55 1.75 3.62 -1.43
C ALA A 55 2.12 4.81 -2.31
N CYS A 56 2.09 6.02 -1.76
CA CYS A 56 2.64 7.19 -2.45
C CYS A 56 4.14 6.97 -2.71
N HIS A 57 4.62 7.44 -3.86
CA HIS A 57 6.04 7.46 -4.19
C HIS A 57 6.88 8.16 -3.11
N GLY A 58 8.14 7.77 -2.98
CA GLY A 58 9.06 8.35 -2.00
C GLY A 58 8.91 7.74 -0.61
N THR A 59 8.55 8.55 0.40
CA THR A 59 8.62 8.15 1.81
C THR A 59 7.62 7.03 2.15
N CYS A 60 6.41 7.07 1.61
CA CYS A 60 5.42 6.03 1.90
C CYS A 60 5.87 4.68 1.31
N ALA A 61 6.31 4.67 0.06
CA ALA A 61 6.89 3.47 -0.57
C ALA A 61 8.09 2.92 0.22
N ARG A 62 9.02 3.79 0.62
CA ARG A 62 10.19 3.41 1.42
C ARG A 62 9.79 2.79 2.76
N MET A 63 8.79 3.35 3.45
CA MET A 63 8.29 2.79 4.71
C MET A 63 7.58 1.45 4.51
N ALA A 64 6.90 1.25 3.37
CA ALA A 64 6.12 0.04 3.11
C ALA A 64 6.99 -1.16 2.66
N CYS A 65 7.96 -0.93 1.77
CA CYS A 65 8.73 -2.00 1.11
C CYS A 65 10.25 -1.77 1.08
N GLY A 66 10.75 -0.66 1.65
CA GLY A 66 12.18 -0.31 1.63
C GLY A 66 12.64 0.45 0.37
N SER A 67 11.83 0.49 -0.69
CA SER A 67 12.13 1.17 -1.97
C SER A 67 11.27 2.41 -2.16
N VAL A 68 11.86 3.49 -2.70
CA VAL A 68 11.10 4.71 -3.05
C VAL A 68 10.23 4.52 -4.29
N ASN A 69 10.62 3.62 -5.19
CA ASN A 69 9.93 3.32 -6.44
C ASN A 69 8.96 2.14 -6.32
N GLY A 70 8.80 1.58 -5.11
CA GLY A 70 8.04 0.35 -4.93
C GLY A 70 8.75 -0.86 -5.55
N LEU A 71 7.95 -1.80 -6.05
CA LEU A 71 8.39 -3.03 -6.71
C LEU A 71 8.75 -2.86 -8.19
N ASP A 72 8.78 -1.61 -8.70
CA ASP A 72 8.97 -1.28 -10.12
C ASP A 72 7.90 -1.89 -11.05
N GLU A 73 6.73 -2.16 -10.47
CA GLU A 73 5.56 -2.64 -11.20
C GLU A 73 4.60 -1.49 -11.48
N THR A 74 3.95 -1.56 -12.64
CA THR A 74 2.93 -0.57 -13.00
C THR A 74 1.65 -0.86 -12.22
N PRO A 75 1.14 0.09 -11.41
CA PRO A 75 -0.14 -0.07 -10.75
C PRO A 75 -1.27 -0.13 -11.77
N LEU A 76 -2.31 -0.90 -11.49
CA LEU A 76 -3.54 -0.85 -12.26
C LEU A 76 -4.09 0.58 -12.30
N PRO A 77 -4.68 1.02 -13.44
CA PRO A 77 -5.29 2.34 -13.54
C PRO A 77 -6.31 2.58 -12.43
N LEU A 78 -6.39 3.82 -11.93
CA LEU A 78 -7.29 4.17 -10.84
C LEU A 78 -8.75 3.82 -11.15
N THR A 79 -9.18 4.04 -12.39
CA THR A 79 -10.52 3.68 -12.87
C THR A 79 -10.82 2.18 -12.75
N GLU A 80 -9.85 1.32 -13.06
CA GLU A 80 -9.98 -0.14 -12.93
C GLU A 80 -10.01 -0.57 -11.45
N ARG A 81 -9.17 0.04 -10.60
CA ARG A 81 -9.21 -0.18 -9.15
C ARG A 81 -10.56 0.20 -8.54
N VAL A 82 -11.13 1.34 -8.94
CA VAL A 82 -12.46 1.77 -8.49
C VAL A 82 -13.56 0.81 -8.95
N ARG A 83 -13.50 0.31 -10.19
CA ARG A 83 -14.45 -0.69 -10.71
C ARG A 83 -14.39 -2.01 -9.93
N GLY A 84 -13.19 -2.45 -9.55
CA GLY A 84 -12.99 -3.64 -8.72
C GLY A 84 -13.43 -3.46 -7.25
N HIS A 85 -13.49 -2.24 -6.74
CA HIS A 85 -13.90 -1.91 -5.37
C HIS A 85 -15.43 -1.75 -5.21
N ARG A 86 -16.22 -2.63 -5.82
CA ARG A 86 -17.68 -2.54 -5.68
C ARG A 86 -18.10 -3.01 -4.27
N PRO A 87 -18.85 -2.21 -3.48
CA PRO A 87 -19.46 -2.69 -2.26
C PRO A 87 -20.60 -3.65 -2.64
N GLY A 88 -20.39 -4.95 -2.45
CA GLY A 88 -21.40 -5.98 -2.68
C GLY A 88 -21.42 -6.54 -4.11
N GLY A 89 -21.07 -7.81 -4.21
CA GLY A 89 -21.03 -8.55 -5.47
C GLY A 89 -21.05 -10.06 -5.25
N SER A 90 -22.13 -10.54 -4.60
CA SER A 90 -22.56 -11.93 -4.32
C SER A 90 -22.21 -12.45 -2.93
#